data_AF-A0A0H2RD47-F1
#
_entry.id   AF-A0A0H2RD47-F1
#
_cell.length_a   1.000
_cell.length_b   1.000
_cell.length_c   1.000
_cell.angle_alpha   90.00
_cell.angle_beta   90.00
_cell.angle_gamma   90.00
#
_symmetry.space_group_name_H-M   'P 1'
#
loop_
_entity.id
_entity.type
_entity.pdbx_description
1 polymer ?
#
loop_
_entity_poly.entity_id
_entity_poly.type
_entity_poly.pdbx_seq_one_letter_code
_entity_poly.pdbx_strand_id
1 'polypeptide(L)'
;MLLDGHILTCLRFDNDSPVFSCDGHYPILAGVDPETADPLYVAVVHQEVDSPWYFTTAKDGASSVEYTNEVGERLESSNFFVLALRHDPIDLPPQDIRHRAGAKDPTGPVYWVEFWPTKDVHYFDDERLRDDRLLKSFLEDLRERKMTESILDGFD
;
A
#
# COMPACT_ATOMS: atom_id res chain seq x y z
N MET A 1 -6.95 -9.12 11.94
CA MET A 1 -7.25 -9.96 10.77
C MET A 1 -5.94 -10.22 10.06
N LEU A 2 -5.56 -11.49 9.85
CA LEU A 2 -4.41 -11.81 9.01
C LEU A 2 -4.87 -11.68 7.55
N LEU A 3 -4.17 -10.88 6.76
CA LEU A 3 -4.39 -10.84 5.32
C LEU A 3 -3.78 -12.13 4.73
N ASP A 4 -4.62 -12.98 4.15
CA ASP A 4 -4.21 -14.23 3.53
C ASP A 4 -4.81 -14.37 2.13
N GLY A 5 -4.47 -15.46 1.45
CA GLY A 5 -4.99 -15.77 0.11
C GLY A 5 -6.49 -16.13 0.06
N HIS A 6 -7.20 -16.14 1.19
CA HIS A 6 -8.66 -16.26 1.21
C HIS A 6 -9.34 -14.89 1.10
N ILE A 7 -8.72 -13.84 1.64
CA ILE A 7 -9.25 -12.47 1.59
C ILE A 7 -8.74 -11.72 0.37
N LEU A 8 -7.45 -11.86 0.05
CA LEU A 8 -6.79 -11.09 -1.00
C LEU A 8 -6.46 -11.96 -2.23
N THR A 9 -6.44 -11.30 -3.39
CA THR A 9 -5.95 -11.84 -4.65
C THR A 9 -5.10 -10.81 -5.38
N CYS A 10 -4.16 -11.26 -6.20
CA CYS A 10 -3.39 -10.41 -7.09
C CYS A 10 -3.95 -10.54 -8.51
N LEU A 11 -4.46 -9.45 -9.06
CA LEU A 11 -4.91 -9.37 -10.45
C LEU A 11 -3.70 -9.05 -11.33
N ARG A 12 -3.35 -9.94 -12.26
CA ARG A 12 -2.20 -9.76 -13.15
C ARG A 12 -2.61 -8.96 -14.39
N PHE A 13 -1.82 -7.94 -14.71
CA PHE A 13 -1.93 -7.16 -15.93
C PHE A 13 -0.61 -7.24 -16.67
N ASP A 14 -0.70 -7.60 -17.95
CA ASP A 14 0.42 -7.72 -18.86
C ASP A 14 -0.07 -7.45 -20.30
N ASN A 15 0.75 -7.76 -21.30
CA ASN A 15 0.44 -7.45 -22.70
C ASN A 15 -0.86 -8.11 -23.21
N ASP A 16 -1.33 -9.20 -22.57
CA ASP A 16 -2.56 -9.89 -22.96
C ASP A 16 -3.81 -9.28 -22.30
N SER A 17 -3.64 -8.55 -21.19
CA SER A 17 -4.68 -7.79 -20.49
C SER A 17 -4.14 -6.40 -20.17
N PRO A 18 -4.06 -5.53 -21.19
CA PRO A 18 -3.14 -4.40 -21.19
C PRO A 18 -3.62 -3.22 -20.35
N VAL A 19 -4.84 -3.26 -19.82
CA VAL A 19 -5.43 -2.14 -19.08
C VAL A 19 -6.08 -2.68 -17.82
N PHE A 20 -5.62 -2.17 -16.69
CA PHE A 20 -6.28 -2.40 -15.41
C PHE A 20 -7.64 -1.70 -15.41
N SER A 21 -8.68 -2.45 -15.01
CA SER A 21 -10.01 -1.92 -14.75
C SER A 21 -10.48 -2.36 -13.37
N CYS A 22 -11.15 -1.46 -12.65
CA CYS A 22 -11.80 -1.76 -11.39
C CYS A 22 -13.13 -2.51 -11.57
N ASP A 23 -13.67 -2.59 -12.79
CA ASP A 23 -14.99 -3.15 -13.06
C ASP A 23 -15.06 -4.63 -12.65
N GLY A 24 -15.98 -4.95 -11.74
CA GLY A 24 -16.15 -6.31 -11.22
C GLY A 24 -15.03 -6.78 -10.29
N HIS A 25 -14.16 -5.86 -9.85
CA HIS A 25 -13.07 -6.11 -8.94
C HIS A 25 -13.13 -5.17 -7.73
N TYR A 26 -12.40 -5.51 -6.67
CA TYR A 26 -12.39 -4.76 -5.41
C TYR A 26 -10.95 -4.42 -5.01
N PRO A 27 -10.25 -3.60 -5.81
CA PRO A 27 -8.85 -3.27 -5.59
C PRO A 27 -8.64 -2.52 -4.26
N ILE A 28 -7.54 -2.81 -3.58
CA ILE A 28 -7.21 -2.19 -2.28
C ILE A 28 -6.78 -0.75 -2.51
N LEU A 29 -7.56 0.19 -2.00
CA LEU A 29 -7.26 1.61 -2.04
C LEU A 29 -5.97 1.87 -1.26
N ALA A 30 -4.95 2.45 -1.88
CA ALA A 30 -3.72 2.90 -1.25
C ALA A 30 -3.81 4.37 -0.80
N GLY A 31 -4.63 5.16 -1.49
CA GLY A 31 -4.82 6.58 -1.23
C GLY A 31 -5.49 7.27 -2.40
N VAL A 32 -5.32 8.59 -2.48
CA VAL A 32 -5.84 9.42 -3.58
C VAL A 32 -4.71 10.25 -4.18
N ASP A 33 -4.74 10.44 -5.49
CA ASP A 33 -3.85 11.33 -6.19
C ASP A 33 -4.09 12.78 -5.72
N PRO A 34 -3.08 13.52 -5.24
CA PRO A 34 -3.28 14.87 -4.71
C PRO A 34 -3.64 15.90 -5.78
N GLU A 35 -3.32 15.66 -7.04
CA GLU A 35 -3.58 16.58 -8.15
C GLU A 35 -4.95 16.32 -8.78
N THR A 36 -5.28 15.05 -9.03
CA THR A 36 -6.53 14.69 -9.73
C THR A 36 -7.65 14.25 -8.79
N ALA A 37 -7.35 13.98 -7.53
CA ALA A 37 -8.26 13.35 -6.55
C ALA A 37 -8.74 11.94 -6.96
N ASP A 38 -8.10 11.32 -7.94
CA ASP A 38 -8.44 9.97 -8.38
C ASP A 38 -7.96 8.92 -7.36
N PRO A 39 -8.70 7.82 -7.19
CA PRO A 39 -8.24 6.69 -6.39
C PRO A 39 -6.92 6.09 -6.92
N LEU A 40 -6.02 5.80 -5.98
CA LEU A 40 -4.79 5.05 -6.23
C LEU A 40 -4.88 3.70 -5.53
N TYR A 41 -4.63 2.62 -6.26
CA TYR A 41 -4.75 1.25 -5.75
C TYR A 41 -3.37 0.62 -5.55
N VAL A 42 -3.26 -0.28 -4.56
CA VAL A 42 -2.01 -0.99 -4.29
C VAL A 42 -1.64 -1.87 -5.49
N ALA A 43 -0.49 -1.57 -6.09
CA ALA A 43 0.08 -2.33 -7.18
C ALA A 43 1.46 -2.88 -6.81
N VAL A 44 1.87 -3.95 -7.48
CA VAL A 44 3.18 -4.57 -7.26
C VAL A 44 3.79 -4.98 -8.59
N VAL A 45 5.09 -4.72 -8.74
CA VAL A 45 5.88 -5.17 -9.87
C VAL A 45 6.80 -6.29 -9.42
N HIS A 46 6.84 -7.36 -10.20
CA HIS A 46 7.73 -8.50 -10.01
C HIS A 46 8.33 -8.87 -11.37
N GLN A 47 9.63 -8.61 -11.53
CA GLN A 47 10.29 -8.74 -12.83
C GLN A 47 10.73 -10.18 -13.13
N GLU A 48 11.42 -10.80 -12.17
CA GLU A 48 12.07 -12.11 -12.28
C GLU A 48 11.82 -12.95 -11.02
N VAL A 49 11.96 -14.27 -11.13
CA VAL A 49 11.65 -15.23 -10.04
C VAL A 49 12.38 -14.94 -8.73
N ASP A 50 13.61 -14.42 -8.82
CA ASP A 50 14.46 -14.10 -7.66
C ASP A 50 14.53 -12.59 -7.37
N SER A 51 13.73 -11.78 -8.07
CA SER A 51 13.67 -10.33 -7.85
C SER A 51 12.77 -9.98 -6.66
N PRO A 52 13.07 -8.91 -5.92
CA PRO A 52 12.16 -8.43 -4.89
C PRO A 52 10.87 -7.89 -5.51
N TRP A 53 9.83 -7.85 -4.69
CA TRP A 53 8.53 -7.29 -5.05
C TRP A 53 8.54 -5.79 -4.80
N TYR A 54 8.28 -4.98 -5.83
CA TYR A 54 8.27 -3.53 -5.72
C TYR A 54 6.84 -3.02 -5.60
N PHE A 55 6.49 -2.52 -4.41
CA PHE A 55 5.19 -1.89 -4.19
C PHE A 55 5.12 -0.52 -4.87
N THR A 56 3.97 -0.24 -5.48
CA THR A 56 3.64 1.03 -6.11
C THR A 56 2.12 1.25 -6.10
N THR A 57 1.63 2.22 -6.86
CA THR A 57 0.22 2.52 -7.05
C THR A 57 -0.19 2.46 -8.52
N ALA A 58 -1.43 2.03 -8.78
CA ALA A 58 -2.05 2.09 -10.11
C ALA A 58 -3.35 2.91 -10.06
N LYS A 59 -3.68 3.59 -11.17
CA LYS A 59 -4.99 4.23 -11.40
C LYS A 59 -5.89 3.30 -12.21
N ASP A 60 -7.20 3.45 -12.06
CA ASP A 60 -8.14 2.79 -12.97
C ASP A 60 -7.85 3.20 -14.43
N GLY A 61 -7.83 2.24 -15.35
CA GLY A 61 -7.43 2.45 -16.73
C GLY A 61 -5.92 2.46 -16.99
N ALA A 62 -5.08 2.18 -15.98
CA ALA A 62 -3.63 2.15 -16.17
C ALA A 62 -3.18 0.95 -17.03
N SER A 63 -2.30 1.22 -18.00
CA SER A 63 -1.63 0.18 -18.80
C SER A 63 -0.20 -0.13 -18.36
N SER A 64 0.34 0.72 -17.49
CA SER A 64 1.67 0.60 -16.92
C SER A 64 1.70 1.30 -15.57
N VAL A 65 2.72 0.97 -14.77
CA VAL A 65 2.97 1.59 -13.47
C VAL A 65 4.42 2.02 -13.38
N GLU A 66 4.66 3.15 -12.73
CA GLU A 66 6.00 3.60 -12.33
C GLU A 66 6.30 3.03 -10.93
N TYR A 67 7.51 2.56 -10.69
CA TYR A 67 7.97 2.14 -9.37
C TYR A 67 9.44 2.52 -9.18
N THR A 68 9.87 2.53 -7.92
CA THR A 68 11.27 2.79 -7.56
C THR A 68 11.93 1.49 -7.14
N ASN A 69 13.06 1.16 -7.76
CA ASN A 69 13.82 -0.03 -7.42
C ASN A 69 14.69 0.17 -6.17
N GLU A 70 15.46 -0.84 -5.79
CA GLU A 70 16.32 -0.88 -4.60
C GLU A 70 17.47 0.13 -4.63
N VAL A 71 17.86 0.62 -5.81
CA VAL A 71 18.89 1.67 -5.97
C VAL A 71 18.29 3.08 -6.07
N GLY A 72 16.97 3.21 -5.97
CA GLY A 72 16.28 4.50 -6.04
C GLY A 72 15.98 4.98 -7.46
N GLU A 73 16.17 4.14 -8.47
CA GLU A 73 15.84 4.48 -9.87
C GLU A 73 14.36 4.26 -10.14
N ARG A 74 13.76 5.21 -10.87
CA ARG A 74 12.38 5.13 -11.34
C ARG A 74 12.33 4.35 -12.64
N LEU A 75 11.45 3.35 -12.66
CA LEU A 75 11.27 2.45 -13.80
C LEU A 75 9.78 2.31 -14.08
N GLU A 76 9.44 2.00 -15.33
CA GLU A 76 8.08 1.74 -15.77
C GLU A 76 7.92 0.25 -16.12
N SER A 77 6.77 -0.34 -15.79
CA SER A 77 6.44 -1.70 -16.17
C SER A 77 5.00 -1.80 -16.67
N SER A 78 4.80 -2.47 -17.80
CA SER A 78 3.48 -2.90 -18.27
C SER A 78 3.06 -4.26 -17.70
N ASN A 79 3.97 -4.96 -16.99
CA ASN A 79 3.67 -6.20 -16.28
C ASN A 79 3.64 -5.90 -14.77
N PHE A 80 2.43 -5.90 -14.22
CA PHE A 80 2.19 -5.57 -12.83
C PHE A 80 0.99 -6.31 -12.28
N PHE A 81 0.86 -6.30 -10.97
CA PHE A 81 -0.26 -6.88 -10.25
C PHE A 81 -0.98 -5.79 -9.48
N VAL A 82 -2.31 -5.86 -9.39
CA VAL A 82 -3.11 -5.04 -8.48
C VAL A 82 -3.66 -5.93 -7.37
N LEU A 83 -3.47 -5.51 -6.13
CA LEU A 83 -4.02 -6.20 -4.97
C LEU A 83 -5.51 -5.90 -4.85
N ALA A 84 -6.34 -6.92 -4.74
CA ALA A 84 -7.78 -6.78 -4.63
C ALA A 84 -8.38 -7.76 -3.61
N LEU A 85 -9.59 -7.49 -3.12
CA LEU A 85 -10.37 -8.50 -2.41
C LEU A 85 -10.81 -9.59 -3.38
N ARG A 86 -10.76 -10.84 -2.92
CA ARG A 86 -11.23 -12.00 -3.69
C ARG A 86 -12.76 -12.02 -3.83
N HIS A 87 -13.46 -11.45 -2.86
CA HIS A 87 -14.92 -11.47 -2.77
C HIS A 87 -15.45 -10.04 -2.67
N ASP A 88 -16.71 -9.85 -3.04
CA ASP A 88 -17.40 -8.59 -2.77
C ASP A 88 -17.32 -8.29 -1.26
N PRO A 89 -16.93 -7.07 -0.86
CA PRO A 89 -17.02 -6.62 0.52
C PRO A 89 -18.33 -6.99 1.24
N ILE A 90 -19.46 -7.01 0.52
CA ILE A 90 -20.78 -7.30 1.11
C ILE A 90 -21.03 -8.80 1.33
N ASP A 91 -20.34 -9.67 0.58
CA ASP A 91 -20.48 -11.13 0.67
C ASP A 91 -19.70 -11.71 1.84
N LEU A 92 -18.75 -10.93 2.36
CA LEU A 92 -18.01 -11.31 3.54
C LEU A 92 -18.94 -11.27 4.75
N PRO A 93 -18.92 -12.31 5.60
CA PRO A 93 -19.75 -12.30 6.81
C PRO A 93 -19.45 -11.03 7.59
N PRO A 94 -20.43 -10.43 8.30
CA PRO A 94 -20.21 -9.28 9.15
C PRO A 94 -19.10 -9.65 10.11
N GLN A 95 -17.89 -9.22 9.79
CA GLN A 95 -16.81 -9.42 10.72
C GLN A 95 -17.11 -8.47 11.87
N ASP A 96 -16.82 -8.88 13.10
CA ASP A 96 -16.79 -7.97 14.26
C ASP A 96 -15.60 -7.00 14.11
N ILE A 97 -15.42 -6.44 12.90
CA ILE A 97 -14.67 -5.24 12.60
C ILE A 97 -15.53 -4.13 13.16
N ARG A 98 -15.56 -4.04 14.49
CA ARG A 98 -15.72 -2.76 15.15
C ARG A 98 -14.79 -1.84 14.39
N HIS A 99 -15.34 -0.82 13.72
CA HIS A 99 -14.56 0.20 13.04
C HIS A 99 -13.42 0.59 13.98
N ARG A 100 -12.23 0.06 13.70
CA ARG A 100 -11.13 0.13 14.63
C ARG A 100 -10.82 1.61 14.76
N ALA A 101 -10.82 2.12 15.98
CA ALA A 101 -10.57 3.54 16.19
C ALA A 101 -9.23 3.91 15.53
N GLY A 102 -9.25 4.85 14.59
CA GLY A 102 -8.07 5.25 13.81
C GLY A 102 -7.86 4.53 12.48
N ALA A 103 -8.74 3.59 12.08
CA ALA A 103 -8.72 3.01 10.75
C ALA A 103 -9.03 4.07 9.68
N LYS A 104 -8.28 4.03 8.57
CA LYS A 104 -8.42 4.96 7.43
C LYS A 104 -8.67 4.20 6.14
N ASP A 105 -9.39 4.85 5.23
CA ASP A 105 -9.60 4.44 3.84
C ASP A 105 -9.96 2.95 3.65
N PRO A 106 -11.10 2.50 4.22
CA PRO A 106 -11.47 1.09 4.17
C PRO A 106 -11.84 0.64 2.75
N THR A 107 -11.27 -0.49 2.34
CA THR A 107 -11.72 -1.30 1.20
C THR A 107 -12.37 -2.56 1.75
N GLY A 108 -13.67 -2.49 2.04
CA GLY A 108 -14.40 -3.59 2.68
C GLY A 108 -13.84 -3.94 4.07
N PRO A 109 -13.38 -5.19 4.32
CA PRO A 109 -12.80 -5.58 5.60
C PRO A 109 -11.35 -5.12 5.80
N VAL A 110 -10.71 -4.63 4.73
CA VAL A 110 -9.32 -4.17 4.75
C VAL A 110 -9.31 -2.67 4.98
N TYR A 111 -8.44 -2.20 5.85
CA TYR A 111 -8.30 -0.78 6.19
C TYR A 111 -6.85 -0.48 6.55
N TRP A 112 -6.46 0.77 6.43
CA TRP A 112 -5.15 1.24 6.86
C TRP A 112 -5.17 1.59 8.34
N VAL A 113 -4.06 1.27 9.01
CA VAL A 113 -3.81 1.68 10.39
C VAL A 113 -2.60 2.60 10.40
N GLU A 114 -2.65 3.59 11.28
CA GLU A 114 -1.50 4.47 11.47
C GLU A 114 -0.35 3.68 12.08
N PHE A 115 0.74 3.55 11.33
CA PHE A 115 1.96 2.91 11.79
C PHE A 115 2.87 3.92 12.52
N TRP A 116 2.85 5.17 12.08
CA TRP A 116 3.71 6.26 12.53
C TRP A 116 2.94 7.58 12.56
N PRO A 117 3.18 8.49 13.53
CA PRO A 117 4.12 8.41 14.65
C PRO A 117 3.67 7.55 15.82
N THR A 118 2.36 7.31 15.92
CA THR A 118 1.80 6.49 17.00
C THR A 118 1.38 5.15 16.43
N LYS A 119 2.14 4.10 16.74
CA LYS A 119 1.78 2.73 16.37
C LYS A 119 0.46 2.38 17.04
N ASP A 120 -0.51 1.90 16.27
CA ASP A 120 -1.81 1.48 16.79
C ASP A 120 -1.66 0.47 17.95
N VAL A 121 -2.41 0.66 19.04
CA VAL A 121 -2.36 -0.17 20.26
C VAL A 121 -2.71 -1.63 20.01
N HIS A 122 -3.51 -1.90 18.98
CA HIS A 122 -3.90 -3.25 18.56
C HIS A 122 -3.00 -3.79 17.43
N TYR A 123 -1.87 -3.13 17.12
CA TYR A 123 -0.86 -3.73 16.26
C TYR A 123 -0.33 -4.96 16.97
N PHE A 124 -0.59 -6.14 16.43
CA PHE A 124 -0.18 -7.40 17.04
C PHE A 124 1.32 -7.58 16.81
N ASP A 125 2.05 -7.91 17.87
CA ASP A 125 3.48 -8.17 17.83
C ASP A 125 3.68 -9.56 17.19
N ASP A 126 3.85 -9.59 15.86
CA ASP A 126 4.15 -10.80 15.11
C ASP A 126 5.66 -10.89 14.91
N GLU A 127 6.26 -12.01 15.30
CA GLU A 127 7.71 -12.22 15.10
C GLU A 127 8.14 -12.20 13.63
N ARG A 128 7.20 -12.31 12.69
CA ARG A 128 7.45 -12.15 11.25
C ARG A 128 7.55 -10.70 10.80
N LEU A 129 7.09 -9.74 11.62
CA LEU A 129 7.11 -8.30 11.35
C LEU A 129 8.30 -7.59 12.03
N ARG A 130 9.39 -8.31 12.31
CA ARG A 130 10.59 -7.76 12.98
C ARG A 130 11.22 -6.58 12.23
N ASP A 131 11.03 -6.49 10.91
CA ASP A 131 11.54 -5.40 10.08
C ASP A 131 10.95 -4.02 10.41
N ASP A 132 9.80 -4.00 11.08
CA ASP A 132 9.21 -2.78 11.65
C ASP A 132 10.19 -1.99 12.52
N ARG A 133 11.13 -2.67 13.18
CA ARG A 133 12.12 -2.03 14.06
C ARG A 133 13.07 -1.14 13.27
N LEU A 134 13.51 -1.61 12.09
CA LEU A 134 14.39 -0.85 11.20
C LEU A 134 13.63 0.34 10.60
N LEU A 135 12.40 0.11 10.15
CA LEU A 135 11.54 1.17 9.63
C LEU A 135 11.25 2.25 10.69
N LYS A 136 10.94 1.84 11.93
CA LYS A 136 10.70 2.77 13.03
C LYS A 136 11.93 3.65 13.32
N SER A 137 13.12 3.04 13.38
CA SER A 137 14.37 3.79 13.59
C SER A 137 14.59 4.80 12.47
N PHE A 138 14.41 4.38 11.23
CA PHE A 138 14.56 5.26 10.07
C PHE A 138 13.57 6.45 10.09
N LEU A 139 12.31 6.20 10.46
CA LEU A 139 11.29 7.26 10.56
C LEU A 139 11.58 8.25 11.70
N GLU A 140 12.14 7.78 12.81
CA GLU A 140 12.60 8.67 13.90
C GLU A 140 13.78 9.54 13.44
N ASP A 141 14.78 8.94 12.81
CA ASP A 141 15.95 9.66 12.28
C ASP A 141 15.52 10.75 11.27
N LEU A 142 14.56 10.44 10.40
CA LEU A 142 13.98 11.44 9.47
C LEU A 142 13.29 12.59 10.22
N ARG A 143 12.58 12.29 11.32
CA ARG A 143 11.89 13.31 12.12
C ARG A 143 12.89 14.23 12.82
N GLU A 144 13.96 13.68 13.39
CA GLU A 144 15.03 14.45 14.04
C GLU A 144 15.75 15.37 13.06
N ARG A 145 16.06 14.88 11.85
CA ARG A 145 16.66 15.69 10.78
C ARG A 145 15.75 16.85 10.39
N LYS A 146 14.48 16.57 10.12
CA LYS A 146 13.50 17.60 9.72
C LYS A 146 13.29 18.65 10.81
N MET A 147 13.29 18.26 12.09
CA MET A 147 13.25 19.22 13.20
C MET A 147 14.50 20.10 13.21
N THR A 148 15.69 19.52 13.04
CA THR A 148 16.95 20.27 13.03
C THR A 148 17.01 21.27 11.88
N GLU A 149 16.59 20.87 10.68
CA GLU A 149 16.50 21.75 9.49
C GLU A 149 15.49 22.88 9.71
N SER A 150 14.31 22.58 10.27
CA SER A 150 13.29 23.61 10.55
C SER A 150 13.70 24.63 11.62
N ILE A 151 14.58 24.24 12.55
CA ILE A 151 15.16 25.15 13.54
C ILE A 151 16.15 26.09 12.86
N LEU A 152 16.95 25.59 11.91
CA LEU A 152 17.95 26.38 11.19
C LEU A 152 17.31 27.38 10.22
N ASP A 153 16.23 27.01 9.53
CA ASP A 153 15.48 27.91 8.63
C ASP A 153 14.72 29.02 9.38
N GLY A 154 14.50 28.87 10.70
CA GLY A 154 13.84 29.87 11.55
C GLY A 154 14.76 30.99 12.07
N PHE A 155 16.04 31.00 11.68
CA PHE A 155 17.04 31.99 12.12
C PHE A 155 17.45 33.00 11.02
N ASP A 156 16.81 32.99 9.85
CA ASP A 156 16.98 34.00 8.78
C ASP A 156 15.90 35.10 8.82
#